data_AF-A0A0M0J914-F1
#
_entry.id   AF-A0A0M0J914-F1
#
_cell.length_a   1.000
_cell.length_b   1.000
_cell.length_c   1.000
_cell.angle_alpha   90.00
_cell.angle_beta   90.00
_cell.angle_gamma   90.00
#
_symmetry.space_group_name_H-M   'P 1'
#
loop_
_entity.id
_entity.type
_entity.pdbx_description
1 polymer ?
#
loop_
_entity_poly.entity_id
_entity_poly.type
_entity_poly.pdbx_seq_one_letter_code
_entity_poly.pdbx_strand_id
1 'polypeptide(L)'
;MGAHPTTDLERQQREVIGYLMSRLGVADATSDEERISALKVEVEAAEAALAALEAECGALEKEQGVAELEVRRDELEEARAACERHLVTLPAKIVERRDATAALEVSLAELREAAASLDKEEQSLAEQQAALETALVAEEAEAAAQLASLEAARERVSSLSASKQRTSSQLLQGEQLLAALEAEASELEQSHPPLVAALQRSREQLIATEKRVVTLQARNDTLGDELFLQLSDLYSKQATKDALQAALFATRDALAEARRLRRTQFVDVDAARKELAENEALTAALRDEMEALKTEAPALFARRAAAQRELDEALSAAERFESGVMAQALALPPLEGAAKDTKPTGARTPAPAPAPAPAPIPKGATVGGPSADVGATLDEKLALTSKRLESTAEEVAGRVQLQMQFAGTVTDAMEAAAAQRDSAQRALEVLAAEQRRASEEMRVTLDTAVSAMEAMQAQWDAAVEANAAELRALREDAARAAEAQNAQGSKLVELKGAFEAEVIAMDTLTKKRRGLAAEEEALRRRYVQLRERRLAKQAGKPPPLPVSLDVDDVAEAVGANVEKAAVAFFRLFGKEKEGNPQLPPGKDDF
;
A
#
# COMPACT_ATOMS: atom_id res chain seq x y z
N MET A 1 -92.76 -93.16 44.03
CA MET A 1 -93.46 -93.67 42.83
C MET A 1 -93.00 -92.82 41.66
N GLY A 2 -92.34 -93.27 40.61
CA GLY A 2 -91.92 -94.60 40.18
C GLY A 2 -91.60 -94.50 38.69
N ALA A 3 -90.33 -94.25 38.36
CA ALA A 3 -89.67 -94.67 37.13
C ALA A 3 -88.17 -94.70 37.46
N HIS A 4 -87.66 -95.89 37.78
CA HIS A 4 -86.22 -96.08 38.00
C HIS A 4 -85.50 -95.97 36.64
N PRO A 5 -84.40 -95.20 36.55
CA PRO A 5 -83.63 -95.08 35.31
C PRO A 5 -83.01 -96.43 34.96
N THR A 6 -83.07 -96.81 33.68
CA THR A 6 -82.73 -98.17 33.21
C THR A 6 -81.39 -98.23 32.50
N THR A 7 -80.64 -97.13 32.42
CA THR A 7 -79.29 -97.11 31.85
C THR A 7 -78.37 -96.14 32.59
N ASP A 8 -77.07 -96.45 32.65
CA ASP A 8 -76.04 -95.61 33.29
C ASP A 8 -75.92 -94.22 32.64
N LEU A 9 -76.33 -94.11 31.37
CA LEU A 9 -76.36 -92.85 30.62
C LEU A 9 -77.39 -91.85 31.19
N GLU A 10 -78.58 -92.31 31.59
CA GLU A 10 -79.61 -91.44 32.17
C GLU A 10 -79.20 -90.91 33.55
N ARG A 11 -78.40 -91.69 34.30
CA ARG A 11 -77.86 -91.28 35.59
C ARG A 11 -76.76 -90.21 35.42
N GLN A 12 -75.84 -90.42 34.48
CA GLN A 12 -74.80 -89.44 34.15
C GLN A 12 -75.38 -88.14 33.56
N GLN A 13 -76.44 -88.23 32.74
CA GLN A 13 -77.12 -87.05 32.20
C GLN A 13 -77.77 -86.20 33.30
N ARG A 14 -78.41 -86.81 34.31
CA ARG A 14 -78.97 -86.04 35.44
C ARG A 14 -77.91 -85.44 36.34
N GLU A 15 -76.76 -86.10 36.51
CA GLU A 15 -75.64 -85.53 37.27
C GLU A 15 -75.00 -84.35 36.53
N VAL A 16 -74.85 -84.42 35.21
CA VAL A 16 -74.35 -83.30 34.39
C VAL A 16 -75.35 -82.14 34.37
N ILE A 17 -76.65 -82.42 34.24
CA ILE A 17 -77.69 -81.39 34.30
C ILE A 17 -77.74 -80.75 35.70
N GLY A 18 -77.63 -81.54 36.78
CA GLY A 18 -77.54 -81.01 38.15
C GLY A 18 -76.31 -80.15 38.38
N TYR A 19 -75.16 -80.57 37.84
CA TYR A 19 -73.91 -79.81 37.93
C TYR A 19 -73.97 -78.50 37.14
N LEU A 20 -74.54 -78.52 35.93
CA LEU A 20 -74.72 -77.33 35.09
C LEU A 20 -75.71 -76.33 35.70
N MET A 21 -76.83 -76.79 36.28
CA MET A 21 -77.79 -75.92 36.96
C MET A 21 -77.20 -75.28 38.22
N SER A 22 -76.30 -75.97 38.94
CA SER A 22 -75.61 -75.41 40.11
C SER A 22 -74.55 -74.36 39.76
N ARG A 23 -73.93 -74.47 38.58
CA ARG A 23 -72.83 -73.58 38.15
C ARG A 23 -73.32 -72.32 37.45
N LEU A 24 -74.56 -72.33 36.95
CA LEU A 24 -75.16 -71.21 36.22
C LEU A 24 -76.01 -70.26 37.10
N GLY A 25 -76.11 -70.49 38.42
CA GLY A 25 -76.64 -69.48 39.34
C GLY A 25 -78.01 -68.91 38.97
N VAL A 26 -78.93 -69.75 38.49
CA VAL A 26 -80.30 -69.32 38.14
C VAL A 26 -81.22 -69.52 39.35
N ALA A 27 -81.25 -68.53 40.23
CA ALA A 27 -82.40 -68.27 41.07
C ALA A 27 -83.06 -66.98 40.56
N ASP A 28 -84.36 -67.09 40.31
CA ASP A 28 -85.34 -66.06 39.95
C ASP A 28 -85.26 -65.44 38.54
N ALA A 29 -86.16 -65.96 37.71
CA ALA A 29 -86.49 -65.46 36.38
C ALA A 29 -87.39 -64.23 36.46
N THR A 30 -86.80 -63.04 36.21
CA THR A 30 -87.43 -61.89 35.56
C THR A 30 -86.36 -61.01 34.89
N SER A 31 -86.46 -60.85 33.57
CA SER A 31 -85.87 -59.82 32.68
C SER A 31 -84.50 -60.05 31.97
N ASP A 32 -84.38 -61.16 31.23
CA ASP A 32 -83.35 -61.28 30.18
C ASP A 32 -83.67 -60.42 28.93
N GLU A 33 -84.94 -60.11 28.66
CA GLU A 33 -85.34 -59.24 27.54
C GLU A 33 -84.95 -57.77 27.78
N GLU A 34 -85.10 -57.26 29.01
CA GLU A 34 -84.73 -55.88 29.34
C GLU A 34 -83.21 -55.65 29.22
N ARG A 35 -82.41 -56.65 29.62
CA ARG A 35 -80.94 -56.63 29.46
C ARG A 35 -80.51 -56.63 27.99
N ILE A 36 -81.17 -57.41 27.14
CA ILE A 36 -80.85 -57.46 25.71
C ILE A 36 -81.26 -56.16 25.01
N SER A 37 -82.40 -55.56 25.37
CA SER A 37 -82.80 -54.25 24.84
C SER A 37 -81.90 -53.11 25.32
N ALA A 38 -81.47 -53.12 26.59
CA ALA A 38 -80.53 -52.11 27.11
C ALA A 38 -79.17 -52.21 26.41
N LEU A 39 -78.65 -53.43 26.23
CA LEU A 39 -77.39 -53.66 25.52
C LEU A 39 -77.46 -53.28 24.03
N LYS A 40 -78.62 -53.45 23.37
CA LYS A 40 -78.80 -52.99 21.98
C LYS A 40 -78.80 -51.46 21.86
N VAL A 41 -79.48 -50.77 22.77
CA VAL A 41 -79.48 -49.30 22.80
C VAL A 41 -78.07 -48.76 23.08
N GLU A 42 -77.32 -49.41 23.96
CA GLU A 42 -75.93 -49.03 24.25
C GLU A 42 -74.98 -49.31 23.07
N VAL A 43 -75.18 -50.40 22.32
CA VAL A 43 -74.40 -50.70 21.11
C VAL A 43 -74.75 -49.73 19.96
N GLU A 44 -76.03 -49.43 19.73
CA GLU A 44 -76.44 -48.44 18.72
C GLU A 44 -75.95 -47.03 19.07
N ALA A 45 -75.94 -46.66 20.36
CA ALA A 45 -75.37 -45.41 20.83
C ALA A 45 -73.84 -45.36 20.66
N ALA A 46 -73.15 -46.49 20.89
CA ALA A 46 -71.70 -46.59 20.68
C ALA A 46 -71.33 -46.53 19.19
N GLU A 47 -72.09 -47.18 18.30
CA GLU A 47 -71.89 -47.12 16.85
C GLU A 47 -72.12 -45.71 16.31
N ALA A 48 -73.14 -45.00 16.80
CA ALA A 48 -73.38 -43.60 16.44
C ALA A 48 -72.27 -42.67 16.94
N ALA A 49 -71.75 -42.90 18.14
CA ALA A 49 -70.63 -42.12 18.70
C ALA A 49 -69.31 -42.38 17.93
N LEU A 50 -69.09 -43.60 17.48
CA LEU A 50 -67.89 -43.97 16.71
C LEU A 50 -67.94 -43.37 15.31
N ALA A 51 -69.11 -43.38 14.65
CA ALA A 51 -69.31 -42.68 13.38
C ALA A 51 -69.15 -41.15 13.49
N ALA A 52 -69.57 -40.56 14.62
CA ALA A 52 -69.36 -39.13 14.89
C ALA A 52 -67.87 -38.79 15.10
N LEU A 53 -67.13 -39.63 15.83
CA LEU A 53 -65.69 -39.45 16.05
C LEU A 53 -64.86 -39.66 14.78
N GLU A 54 -65.22 -40.62 13.92
CA GLU A 54 -64.58 -40.80 12.61
C GLU A 54 -64.84 -39.60 11.68
N ALA A 55 -66.03 -39.00 11.74
CA ALA A 55 -66.35 -37.78 11.00
C ALA A 55 -65.57 -36.56 11.53
N GLU A 56 -65.41 -36.42 12.84
CA GLU A 56 -64.62 -35.35 13.46
C GLU A 56 -63.12 -35.50 13.18
N CYS A 57 -62.57 -36.72 13.24
CA CYS A 57 -61.17 -36.97 12.89
C CYS A 57 -60.89 -36.66 11.40
N GLY A 58 -61.80 -37.06 10.50
CA GLY A 58 -61.69 -36.76 9.07
C GLY A 58 -61.88 -35.28 8.72
N ALA A 59 -62.53 -34.49 9.57
CA ALA A 59 -62.64 -33.04 9.43
C ALA A 59 -61.36 -32.33 9.90
N LEU A 60 -60.83 -32.74 11.07
CA LEU A 60 -59.61 -32.16 11.64
C LEU A 60 -58.36 -32.43 10.80
N GLU A 61 -58.22 -33.63 10.20
CA GLU A 61 -57.10 -33.94 9.29
C GLU A 61 -57.12 -33.09 8.01
N LYS A 62 -58.31 -32.68 7.54
CA LYS A 62 -58.46 -31.83 6.35
C LYS A 62 -58.27 -30.35 6.64
N GLU A 63 -58.77 -29.85 7.77
CA GLU A 63 -58.55 -28.47 8.21
C GLU A 63 -57.06 -28.20 8.50
N GLN A 64 -56.36 -29.15 9.12
CA GLN A 64 -54.91 -29.08 9.30
C GLN A 64 -54.16 -29.10 7.95
N GLY A 65 -54.60 -29.93 7.00
CA GLY A 65 -54.02 -29.96 5.64
C GLY A 65 -54.22 -28.67 4.85
N VAL A 66 -55.40 -28.03 4.94
CA VAL A 66 -55.67 -26.75 4.26
C VAL A 66 -54.86 -25.61 4.88
N ALA A 67 -54.77 -25.54 6.21
CA ALA A 67 -53.98 -24.52 6.89
C ALA A 67 -52.48 -24.62 6.56
N GLU A 68 -51.92 -25.83 6.45
CA GLU A 68 -50.54 -26.04 6.03
C GLU A 68 -50.27 -25.60 4.57
N LEU A 69 -51.25 -25.81 3.67
CA LEU A 69 -51.15 -25.36 2.28
C LEU A 69 -51.28 -23.83 2.15
N GLU A 70 -52.08 -23.18 3.00
CA GLU A 70 -52.17 -21.72 3.08
C GLU A 70 -50.86 -21.09 3.57
N VAL A 71 -50.24 -21.65 4.61
CA VAL A 71 -48.92 -21.20 5.09
C VAL A 71 -47.87 -21.35 3.99
N ARG A 72 -47.83 -22.50 3.29
CA ARG A 72 -46.91 -22.71 2.16
C ARG A 72 -47.15 -21.75 1.01
N ARG A 73 -48.40 -21.40 0.71
CA ARG A 73 -48.74 -20.39 -0.30
C ARG A 73 -48.18 -19.04 0.11
N ASP A 74 -48.42 -18.62 1.35
CA ASP A 74 -48.01 -17.30 1.84
C ASP A 74 -46.48 -17.16 1.90
N GLU A 75 -45.76 -18.23 2.31
CA GLU A 75 -44.29 -18.30 2.25
C GLU A 75 -43.76 -18.17 0.80
N LEU A 76 -44.42 -18.82 -0.17
CA LEU A 76 -44.07 -18.72 -1.59
C LEU A 76 -44.40 -17.32 -2.16
N GLU A 77 -45.45 -16.66 -1.68
CA GLU A 77 -45.78 -15.28 -2.06
C GLU A 77 -44.78 -14.26 -1.50
N GLU A 78 -44.34 -14.44 -0.25
CA GLU A 78 -43.31 -13.60 0.35
C GLU A 78 -41.96 -13.77 -0.36
N ALA A 79 -41.56 -15.02 -0.64
CA ALA A 79 -40.37 -15.33 -1.43
C ALA A 79 -40.43 -14.73 -2.84
N ARG A 80 -41.60 -14.77 -3.50
CA ARG A 80 -41.83 -14.12 -4.80
C ARG A 80 -41.68 -12.60 -4.69
N ALA A 81 -42.32 -11.97 -3.71
CA ALA A 81 -42.25 -10.53 -3.52
C ALA A 81 -40.81 -10.07 -3.21
N ALA A 82 -40.01 -10.90 -2.52
CA ALA A 82 -38.58 -10.66 -2.32
C ALA A 82 -37.78 -10.79 -3.64
N CYS A 83 -38.02 -11.84 -4.43
CA CYS A 83 -37.39 -12.04 -5.73
C CYS A 83 -37.74 -10.93 -6.74
N GLU A 84 -39.00 -10.51 -6.82
CA GLU A 84 -39.44 -9.42 -7.70
C GLU A 84 -38.80 -8.07 -7.30
N ARG A 85 -38.72 -7.77 -6.00
CA ARG A 85 -37.99 -6.59 -5.51
C ARG A 85 -36.50 -6.65 -5.86
N HIS A 86 -35.87 -7.83 -5.76
CA HIS A 86 -34.48 -8.00 -6.16
C HIS A 86 -34.27 -7.87 -7.68
N LEU A 87 -35.11 -8.49 -8.51
CA LEU A 87 -35.05 -8.41 -9.97
C LEU A 87 -35.27 -6.99 -10.51
N VAL A 88 -36.09 -6.18 -9.84
CA VAL A 88 -36.31 -4.77 -10.23
C VAL A 88 -35.11 -3.89 -9.87
N THR A 89 -34.38 -4.20 -8.79
CA THR A 89 -33.27 -3.37 -8.30
C THR A 89 -31.90 -3.74 -8.89
N LEU A 90 -31.70 -4.99 -9.31
CA LEU A 90 -30.44 -5.48 -9.89
C LEU A 90 -30.02 -4.73 -11.18
N PRO A 91 -30.91 -4.45 -12.16
CA PRO A 91 -30.54 -3.67 -13.34
C PRO A 91 -30.03 -2.27 -13.02
N ALA A 92 -30.65 -1.59 -12.05
CA ALA A 92 -30.22 -0.26 -11.60
C ALA A 92 -28.81 -0.32 -10.98
N LYS A 93 -28.56 -1.31 -10.11
CA LYS A 93 -27.22 -1.54 -9.53
C LYS A 93 -26.16 -1.86 -10.58
N ILE A 94 -26.51 -2.61 -11.63
CA ILE A 94 -25.60 -2.91 -12.75
C ILE A 94 -25.28 -1.64 -13.54
N VAL A 95 -26.26 -0.76 -13.75
CA VAL A 95 -26.03 0.54 -14.43
C VAL A 95 -25.15 1.44 -13.57
N GLU A 96 -25.46 1.61 -12.28
CA GLU A 96 -24.63 2.40 -11.35
C GLU A 96 -23.18 1.91 -11.33
N ARG A 97 -22.95 0.59 -11.29
CA ARG A 97 -21.60 0.01 -11.33
C ARG A 97 -20.92 0.21 -12.67
N ARG A 98 -21.66 0.14 -13.79
CA ARG A 98 -21.13 0.44 -15.13
C ARG A 98 -20.69 1.90 -15.25
N ASP A 99 -21.48 2.83 -14.74
CA ASP A 99 -21.15 4.24 -14.75
C ASP A 99 -19.93 4.51 -13.86
N ALA A 100 -19.83 3.83 -12.71
CA ALA A 100 -18.65 3.88 -11.85
C ALA A 100 -17.40 3.29 -12.53
N THR A 101 -17.51 2.16 -13.26
CA THR A 101 -16.38 1.62 -14.04
C THR A 101 -15.94 2.58 -15.13
N ALA A 102 -16.87 3.20 -15.86
CA ALA A 102 -16.55 4.17 -16.90
C ALA A 102 -15.84 5.41 -16.33
N ALA A 103 -16.28 5.90 -15.16
CA ALA A 103 -15.62 6.99 -14.45
C ALA A 103 -14.19 6.60 -14.01
N LEU A 104 -14.01 5.38 -13.49
CA LEU A 104 -12.69 4.86 -13.11
C LEU A 104 -11.76 4.70 -14.33
N GLU A 105 -12.26 4.23 -15.47
CA GLU A 105 -11.50 4.13 -16.72
C GLU A 105 -10.98 5.50 -17.20
N VAL A 106 -11.82 6.55 -17.12
CA VAL A 106 -11.43 7.92 -17.45
C VAL A 106 -10.33 8.40 -16.49
N SER A 107 -10.52 8.22 -15.17
CA SER A 107 -9.51 8.61 -14.19
C SER A 107 -8.18 7.85 -14.37
N LEU A 108 -8.23 6.57 -14.75
CA LEU A 108 -7.05 5.77 -15.07
C LEU A 108 -6.35 6.26 -16.35
N ALA A 109 -7.10 6.76 -17.33
CA ALA A 109 -6.52 7.35 -18.53
C ALA A 109 -5.77 8.66 -18.19
N GLU A 110 -6.37 9.53 -17.39
CA GLU A 110 -5.75 10.78 -16.91
C GLU A 110 -4.48 10.50 -16.08
N LEU A 111 -4.54 9.55 -15.15
CA LEU A 111 -3.38 9.16 -14.34
C LEU A 111 -2.25 8.55 -15.20
N ARG A 112 -2.57 7.77 -16.24
CA ARG A 112 -1.58 7.23 -17.17
C ARG A 112 -0.92 8.33 -18.01
N GLU A 113 -1.69 9.34 -18.43
CA GLU A 113 -1.15 10.49 -19.16
C GLU A 113 -0.21 11.31 -18.27
N ALA A 114 -0.59 11.57 -17.02
CA ALA A 114 0.26 12.24 -16.03
C ALA A 114 1.54 11.45 -15.72
N ALA A 115 1.45 10.12 -15.61
CA ALA A 115 2.62 9.27 -15.44
C ALA A 115 3.57 9.35 -16.66
N ALA A 116 3.00 9.39 -17.87
CA ALA A 116 3.79 9.51 -19.10
C ALA A 116 4.46 10.89 -19.23
N SER A 117 3.85 11.97 -18.73
CA SER A 117 4.51 13.28 -18.68
C SER A 117 5.66 13.29 -17.67
N LEU A 118 5.47 12.71 -16.48
CA LEU A 118 6.55 12.58 -15.49
C LEU A 118 7.71 11.73 -16.01
N ASP A 119 7.44 10.66 -16.76
CA ASP A 119 8.50 9.83 -17.37
C ASP A 119 9.35 10.64 -18.36
N LYS A 120 8.72 11.51 -19.17
CA LYS A 120 9.44 12.41 -20.10
C LYS A 120 10.25 13.46 -19.34
N GLU A 121 9.70 14.02 -18.27
CA GLU A 121 10.40 14.98 -17.42
C GLU A 121 11.62 14.32 -16.76
N GLU A 122 11.48 13.12 -16.19
CA GLU A 122 12.59 12.36 -15.60
C GLU A 122 13.70 12.09 -16.61
N GLN A 123 13.35 11.68 -17.84
CA GLN A 123 14.31 11.47 -18.91
C GLN A 123 15.04 12.77 -19.27
N SER A 124 14.31 13.88 -19.44
CA SER A 124 14.90 15.17 -19.78
C SER A 124 15.84 15.69 -18.69
N LEU A 125 15.48 15.51 -17.41
CA LEU A 125 16.32 15.92 -16.27
C LEU A 125 17.56 15.03 -16.14
N ALA A 126 17.45 13.72 -16.42
CA ALA A 126 18.58 12.82 -16.44
C ALA A 126 19.57 13.15 -17.58
N GLU A 127 19.06 13.50 -18.77
CA GLU A 127 19.89 13.97 -19.90
C GLU A 127 20.59 15.30 -19.55
N GLN A 128 19.88 16.24 -18.93
CA GLN A 128 20.46 17.51 -18.46
C GLN A 128 21.54 17.28 -17.40
N GLN A 129 21.31 16.37 -16.44
CA GLN A 129 22.30 16.02 -15.42
C GLN A 129 23.56 15.45 -16.08
N ALA A 130 23.43 14.52 -17.02
CA ALA A 130 24.57 13.94 -17.73
C ALA A 130 25.34 15.00 -18.53
N ALA A 131 24.65 15.92 -19.21
CA ALA A 131 25.26 17.02 -19.93
C ALA A 131 26.04 17.96 -18.99
N LEU A 132 25.46 18.34 -17.84
CA LEU A 132 26.12 19.17 -16.84
C LEU A 132 27.34 18.48 -16.21
N GLU A 133 27.26 17.18 -15.93
CA GLU A 133 28.39 16.39 -15.44
C GLU A 133 29.54 16.37 -16.46
N THR A 134 29.25 16.17 -17.74
CA THR A 134 30.28 16.24 -18.80
C THR A 134 30.89 17.63 -18.95
N ALA A 135 30.08 18.69 -18.87
CA ALA A 135 30.56 20.07 -18.95
C ALA A 135 31.46 20.42 -17.75
N LEU A 136 31.08 19.99 -16.54
CA LEU A 136 31.88 20.19 -15.33
C LEU A 136 33.24 19.50 -15.43
N VAL A 137 33.27 18.24 -15.88
CA VAL A 137 34.53 17.49 -16.07
C VAL A 137 35.42 18.16 -17.11
N ALA A 138 34.85 18.67 -18.21
CA ALA A 138 35.60 19.40 -19.23
C ALA A 138 36.22 20.68 -18.66
N GLU A 139 35.44 21.51 -17.96
CA GLU A 139 35.94 22.73 -17.32
C GLU A 139 37.01 22.45 -16.25
N GLU A 140 36.84 21.40 -15.44
CA GLU A 140 37.86 20.99 -14.47
C GLU A 140 39.17 20.56 -15.14
N ALA A 141 39.09 19.83 -16.26
CA ALA A 141 40.26 19.42 -17.03
C ALA A 141 40.98 20.64 -17.64
N GLU A 142 40.24 21.59 -18.18
CA GLU A 142 40.84 22.81 -18.74
C GLU A 142 41.46 23.71 -17.66
N ALA A 143 40.81 23.85 -16.49
CA ALA A 143 41.36 24.59 -15.36
C ALA A 143 42.64 23.94 -14.81
N ALA A 144 42.69 22.61 -14.72
CA ALA A 144 43.88 21.87 -14.33
C ALA A 144 45.05 22.07 -15.31
N ALA A 145 44.77 22.04 -16.63
CA ALA A 145 45.76 22.31 -17.65
C ALA A 145 46.32 23.76 -17.56
N GLN A 146 45.45 24.74 -17.30
CA GLN A 146 45.85 26.13 -17.10
C GLN A 146 46.70 26.31 -15.83
N LEU A 147 46.34 25.67 -14.71
CA LEU A 147 47.14 25.69 -13.49
C LEU A 147 48.55 25.12 -13.71
N ALA A 148 48.67 23.98 -14.39
CA ALA A 148 49.98 23.41 -14.74
C ALA A 148 50.80 24.36 -15.63
N SER A 149 50.15 25.07 -16.55
CA SER A 149 50.82 26.07 -17.39
C SER A 149 51.32 27.29 -16.60
N LEU A 150 50.55 27.75 -15.60
CA LEU A 150 50.92 28.83 -14.69
C LEU A 150 52.10 28.43 -13.79
N GLU A 151 52.10 27.21 -13.26
CA GLU A 151 53.22 26.70 -12.47
C GLU A 151 54.52 26.68 -13.28
N ALA A 152 54.46 26.16 -14.52
CA ALA A 152 55.60 26.16 -15.43
C ALA A 152 56.06 27.59 -15.80
N ALA A 153 55.13 28.52 -15.99
CA ALA A 153 55.46 29.92 -16.27
C ALA A 153 56.06 30.64 -15.04
N ARG A 154 55.57 30.34 -13.83
CA ARG A 154 56.15 30.83 -12.56
C ARG A 154 57.59 30.36 -12.37
N GLU A 155 57.88 29.10 -12.68
CA GLU A 155 59.25 28.58 -12.68
C GLU A 155 60.15 29.32 -13.68
N ARG A 156 59.66 29.60 -14.90
CA ARG A 156 60.39 30.39 -15.89
C ARG A 156 60.70 31.81 -15.38
N VAL A 157 59.72 32.49 -14.79
CA VAL A 157 59.92 33.82 -14.17
C VAL A 157 60.97 33.76 -13.06
N SER A 158 60.92 32.74 -12.20
CA SER A 158 61.94 32.55 -11.15
C SER A 158 63.35 32.40 -11.75
N SER A 159 63.50 31.61 -12.82
CA SER A 159 64.78 31.39 -13.50
C SER A 159 65.31 32.67 -14.17
N LEU A 160 64.43 33.45 -14.80
CA LEU A 160 64.77 34.72 -15.44
C LEU A 160 65.14 35.78 -14.42
N SER A 161 64.44 35.83 -13.29
CA SER A 161 64.76 36.74 -12.17
C SER A 161 66.14 36.44 -11.59
N ALA A 162 66.48 35.16 -11.39
CA ALA A 162 67.80 34.74 -10.94
C ALA A 162 68.89 35.07 -11.98
N SER A 163 68.61 34.86 -13.27
CA SER A 163 69.52 35.25 -14.36
C SER A 163 69.74 36.76 -14.38
N LYS A 164 68.67 37.55 -14.24
CA LYS A 164 68.73 39.03 -14.19
C LYS A 164 69.60 39.47 -13.02
N GLN A 165 69.35 38.95 -11.81
CA GLN A 165 70.10 39.28 -10.61
C GLN A 165 71.59 38.96 -10.76
N ARG A 166 71.94 37.80 -11.34
CA ARG A 166 73.32 37.45 -11.67
C ARG A 166 73.93 38.44 -12.66
N THR A 167 73.26 38.75 -13.76
CA THR A 167 73.77 39.70 -14.75
C THR A 167 73.91 41.12 -14.21
N SER A 168 73.00 41.57 -13.34
CA SER A 168 73.09 42.87 -12.66
C SER A 168 74.26 42.90 -11.68
N SER A 169 74.54 41.79 -10.96
CA SER A 169 75.73 41.71 -10.11
C SER A 169 77.04 41.75 -10.90
N GLN A 170 77.09 41.10 -12.08
CA GLN A 170 78.23 41.16 -13.00
C GLN A 170 78.44 42.57 -13.55
N LEU A 171 77.35 43.26 -13.86
CA LEU A 171 77.37 44.64 -14.33
C LEU A 171 77.96 45.58 -13.27
N LEU A 172 77.50 45.49 -12.03
CA LEU A 172 78.06 46.26 -10.90
C LEU A 172 79.57 45.97 -10.68
N GLN A 173 79.99 44.71 -10.79
CA GLN A 173 81.41 44.37 -10.72
C GLN A 173 82.20 44.95 -11.90
N GLY A 174 81.65 44.91 -13.11
CA GLY A 174 82.22 45.51 -14.31
C GLY A 174 82.38 47.03 -14.18
N GLU A 175 81.38 47.73 -13.62
CA GLU A 175 81.42 49.16 -13.35
C GLU A 175 82.52 49.51 -12.35
N GLN A 176 82.67 48.73 -11.28
CA GLN A 176 83.74 48.90 -10.30
C GLN A 176 85.14 48.71 -10.93
N LEU A 177 85.32 47.67 -11.75
CA LEU A 177 86.57 47.43 -12.48
C LEU A 177 86.88 48.55 -13.46
N LEU A 178 85.87 49.06 -14.16
CA LEU A 178 86.03 50.16 -15.08
C LEU A 178 86.42 51.45 -14.36
N ALA A 179 85.80 51.76 -13.23
CA ALA A 179 86.18 52.89 -12.38
C ALA A 179 87.63 52.77 -11.87
N ALA A 180 88.07 51.57 -11.50
CA ALA A 180 89.46 51.32 -11.09
C ALA A 180 90.45 51.52 -12.26
N LEU A 181 90.15 51.00 -13.45
CA LEU A 181 90.95 51.19 -14.65
C LEU A 181 91.01 52.66 -15.10
N GLU A 182 89.90 53.41 -14.95
CA GLU A 182 89.87 54.85 -15.23
C GLU A 182 90.72 55.65 -14.23
N ALA A 183 90.72 55.25 -12.95
CA ALA A 183 91.63 55.83 -11.96
C ALA A 183 93.10 55.55 -12.28
N GLU A 184 93.47 54.30 -12.60
CA GLU A 184 94.83 53.95 -13.02
C GLU A 184 95.25 54.68 -14.32
N ALA A 185 94.32 54.85 -15.27
CA ALA A 185 94.56 55.63 -16.48
C ALA A 185 94.76 57.12 -16.21
N SER A 186 94.14 57.66 -15.16
CA SER A 186 94.34 59.05 -14.72
C SER A 186 95.68 59.26 -13.99
N GLU A 187 96.21 58.21 -13.36
CA GLU A 187 97.53 58.21 -12.72
C GLU A 187 98.69 58.00 -13.71
N LEU A 188 98.46 57.25 -14.79
CA LEU A 188 99.42 57.02 -15.87
C LEU A 188 99.19 58.00 -17.03
N GLU A 189 99.88 59.14 -17.04
CA GLU A 189 99.80 60.17 -18.08
C GLU A 189 99.92 59.57 -19.52
N GLN A 190 98.75 59.45 -20.19
CA GLN A 190 98.43 59.39 -21.63
C GLN A 190 99.23 58.50 -22.61
N SER A 191 100.16 57.63 -22.19
CA SER A 191 101.06 56.95 -23.15
C SER A 191 101.11 55.42 -23.13
N HIS A 192 100.10 54.73 -22.57
CA HIS A 192 100.03 53.25 -22.56
C HIS A 192 98.89 52.66 -23.43
N PRO A 193 99.19 52.21 -24.68
CA PRO A 193 98.24 51.53 -25.56
C PRO A 193 97.51 50.30 -24.96
N PRO A 194 98.14 49.43 -24.13
CA PRO A 194 97.43 48.27 -23.60
C PRO A 194 96.33 48.64 -22.60
N LEU A 195 96.49 49.76 -21.88
CA LEU A 195 95.53 50.24 -20.88
C LEU A 195 94.30 50.85 -21.56
N VAL A 196 94.50 51.58 -22.67
CA VAL A 196 93.41 52.06 -23.54
C VAL A 196 92.63 50.90 -24.17
N ALA A 197 93.31 49.85 -24.64
CA ALA A 197 92.65 48.67 -25.20
C ALA A 197 91.87 47.88 -24.12
N ALA A 198 92.37 47.82 -22.88
CA ALA A 198 91.66 47.21 -21.76
C ALA A 198 90.40 48.00 -21.38
N LEU A 199 90.47 49.34 -21.32
CA LEU A 199 89.32 50.22 -21.11
C LEU A 199 88.27 50.10 -22.21
N GLN A 200 88.67 50.02 -23.48
CA GLN A 200 87.73 49.83 -24.59
C GLN A 200 86.99 48.49 -24.47
N ARG A 201 87.72 47.40 -24.18
CA ARG A 201 87.10 46.08 -23.97
C ARG A 201 86.17 46.06 -22.77
N SER A 202 86.53 46.71 -21.66
CA SER A 202 85.66 46.75 -20.48
C SER A 202 84.38 47.58 -20.74
N ARG A 203 84.47 48.70 -21.47
CA ARG A 203 83.31 49.47 -21.93
C ARG A 203 82.39 48.66 -22.84
N GLU A 204 82.94 47.95 -23.82
CA GLU A 204 82.18 47.08 -24.72
C GLU A 204 81.47 45.95 -23.96
N GLN A 205 82.16 45.34 -22.99
CA GLN A 205 81.59 44.31 -22.12
C GLN A 205 80.45 44.88 -21.26
N LEU A 206 80.62 46.07 -20.68
CA LEU A 206 79.58 46.75 -19.90
C LEU A 206 78.33 47.02 -20.71
N ILE A 207 78.47 47.62 -21.90
CA ILE A 207 77.35 47.88 -22.82
C ILE A 207 76.64 46.58 -23.19
N ALA A 208 77.38 45.49 -23.43
CA ALA A 208 76.81 44.18 -23.72
C ALA A 208 76.02 43.62 -22.51
N THR A 209 76.54 43.76 -21.30
CA THR A 209 75.85 43.33 -20.07
C THR A 209 74.61 44.18 -19.76
N GLU A 210 74.66 45.51 -19.96
CA GLU A 210 73.52 46.41 -19.83
C GLU A 210 72.39 46.01 -20.77
N LYS A 211 72.72 45.85 -22.06
CA LYS A 211 71.77 45.39 -23.08
C LYS A 211 71.12 44.08 -22.65
N ARG A 212 71.91 43.14 -22.11
CA ARG A 212 71.40 41.84 -21.65
C ARG A 212 70.44 41.97 -20.46
N VAL A 213 70.72 42.84 -19.49
CA VAL A 213 69.82 43.13 -18.35
C VAL A 213 68.50 43.72 -18.84
N VAL A 214 68.52 44.71 -19.74
CA VAL A 214 67.31 45.30 -20.33
C VAL A 214 66.49 44.24 -21.07
N THR A 215 67.17 43.39 -21.83
CA THR A 215 66.59 42.26 -22.56
C THR A 215 65.90 41.24 -21.63
N LEU A 216 66.53 40.93 -20.49
CA LEU A 216 65.97 40.03 -19.47
C LEU A 216 64.80 40.67 -18.74
N GLN A 217 64.87 41.99 -18.50
CA GLN A 217 63.79 42.75 -17.88
C GLN A 217 62.54 42.75 -18.78
N ALA A 218 62.68 43.13 -20.06
CA ALA A 218 61.57 43.14 -20.99
C ALA A 218 60.90 41.76 -21.12
N ARG A 219 61.68 40.67 -21.14
CA ARG A 219 61.15 39.30 -21.14
C ARG A 219 60.40 38.93 -19.86
N ASN A 220 60.87 39.42 -18.71
CA ASN A 220 60.21 39.16 -17.43
C ASN A 220 58.88 39.93 -17.35
N ASP A 221 58.86 41.18 -17.80
CA ASP A 221 57.66 42.01 -17.83
C ASP A 221 56.60 41.40 -18.77
N THR A 222 56.97 40.96 -19.98
CA THR A 222 56.03 40.28 -20.89
C THR A 222 55.45 38.99 -20.30
N LEU A 223 56.27 38.19 -19.61
CA LEU A 223 55.80 36.98 -18.94
C LEU A 223 54.89 37.31 -17.74
N GLY A 224 55.15 38.43 -17.05
CA GLY A 224 54.30 38.93 -15.98
C GLY A 224 52.90 39.29 -16.47
N ASP A 225 52.82 39.99 -17.60
CA ASP A 225 51.54 40.36 -18.23
C ASP A 225 50.76 39.12 -18.71
N GLU A 226 51.45 38.15 -19.33
CA GLU A 226 50.85 36.87 -19.74
C GLU A 226 50.31 36.06 -18.54
N LEU A 227 51.08 35.97 -17.46
CA LEU A 227 50.67 35.33 -16.21
C LEU A 227 49.43 36.01 -15.60
N PHE A 228 49.38 37.34 -15.62
CA PHE A 228 48.25 38.10 -15.10
C PHE A 228 46.95 37.80 -15.88
N LEU A 229 47.02 37.77 -17.21
CA LEU A 229 45.89 37.39 -18.07
C LEU A 229 45.42 35.97 -17.80
N GLN A 230 46.34 35.00 -17.74
CA GLN A 230 46.03 33.60 -17.45
C GLN A 230 45.38 33.42 -16.05
N LEU A 231 45.83 34.21 -15.06
CA LEU A 231 45.27 34.18 -13.71
C LEU A 231 43.84 34.76 -13.69
N SER A 232 43.58 35.81 -14.46
CA SER A 232 42.23 36.36 -14.66
C SER A 232 41.30 35.35 -15.33
N ASP A 233 41.77 34.65 -16.36
CA ASP A 233 40.99 33.60 -17.03
C ASP A 233 40.63 32.46 -16.06
N LEU A 234 41.56 32.02 -15.19
CA LEU A 234 41.27 31.02 -14.17
C LEU A 234 40.18 31.46 -13.19
N TYR A 235 40.17 32.72 -12.76
CA TYR A 235 39.09 33.23 -11.91
C TYR A 235 37.73 33.17 -12.63
N SER A 236 37.71 33.49 -13.93
CA SER A 236 36.48 33.36 -14.72
C SER A 236 36.01 31.91 -14.83
N LYS A 237 36.95 30.95 -14.99
CA LYS A 237 36.63 29.52 -15.01
C LYS A 237 36.19 28.96 -13.67
N GLN A 238 36.72 29.49 -12.57
CA GLN A 238 36.23 29.13 -11.24
C GLN A 238 34.77 29.57 -11.09
N ALA A 239 34.41 30.76 -11.57
CA ALA A 239 33.02 31.22 -11.54
C ALA A 239 32.09 30.37 -12.43
N THR A 240 32.54 29.93 -13.61
CA THR A 240 31.75 29.01 -14.47
C THR A 240 31.59 27.64 -13.83
N LYS A 241 32.66 27.11 -13.20
CA LYS A 241 32.61 25.87 -12.42
C LYS A 241 31.57 25.94 -11.29
N ASP A 242 31.61 27.00 -10.49
CA ASP A 242 30.68 27.19 -9.37
C ASP A 242 29.22 27.27 -9.88
N ALA A 243 29.00 27.94 -11.03
CA ALA A 243 27.69 28.01 -11.67
C ALA A 243 27.21 26.65 -12.20
N LEU A 244 28.09 25.86 -12.83
CA LEU A 244 27.79 24.51 -13.28
C LEU A 244 27.46 23.58 -12.11
N GLN A 245 28.21 23.65 -11.00
CA GLN A 245 27.92 22.89 -9.79
C GLN A 245 26.57 23.25 -9.19
N ALA A 246 26.23 24.54 -9.11
CA ALA A 246 24.92 24.98 -8.63
C ALA A 246 23.78 24.46 -9.52
N ALA A 247 23.93 24.53 -10.85
CA ALA A 247 22.94 23.99 -11.79
C ALA A 247 22.80 22.45 -11.67
N LEU A 248 23.90 21.75 -11.43
CA LEU A 248 23.92 20.30 -11.25
C LEU A 248 23.22 19.88 -9.95
N PHE A 249 23.41 20.63 -8.86
CA PHE A 249 22.65 20.38 -7.63
C PHE A 249 21.15 20.63 -7.82
N ALA A 250 20.76 21.74 -8.45
CA ALA A 250 19.36 22.05 -8.72
C ALA A 250 18.67 21.00 -9.60
N THR A 251 19.35 20.51 -10.65
CA THR A 251 18.83 19.44 -11.52
C THR A 251 18.72 18.10 -10.81
N ARG A 252 19.67 17.76 -9.92
CA ARG A 252 19.57 16.56 -9.07
C ARG A 252 18.39 16.61 -8.11
N ASP A 253 18.14 17.77 -7.48
CA ASP A 253 17.00 17.95 -6.58
C ASP A 253 15.68 17.82 -7.35
N ALA A 254 15.56 18.47 -8.52
CA ALA A 254 14.39 18.34 -9.39
C ALA A 254 14.16 16.89 -9.86
N LEU A 255 15.23 16.17 -10.22
CA LEU A 255 15.14 14.75 -10.61
C LEU A 255 14.68 13.88 -9.43
N ALA A 256 15.14 14.16 -8.21
CA ALA A 256 14.72 13.45 -7.02
C ALA A 256 13.22 13.68 -6.72
N GLU A 257 12.73 14.91 -6.89
CA GLU A 257 11.30 15.24 -6.76
C GLU A 257 10.46 14.56 -7.83
N ALA A 258 10.87 14.61 -9.10
CA ALA A 258 10.18 13.93 -10.20
C ALA A 258 10.06 12.41 -9.94
N ARG A 259 11.14 11.77 -9.47
CA ARG A 259 11.13 10.35 -9.07
C ARG A 259 10.21 10.05 -7.90
N ARG A 260 10.09 10.96 -6.93
CA ARG A 260 9.15 10.81 -5.80
C ARG A 260 7.70 10.89 -6.29
N LEU A 261 7.37 11.89 -7.11
CA LEU A 261 6.05 12.07 -7.70
C LEU A 261 5.65 10.88 -8.58
N ARG A 262 6.60 10.34 -9.34
CA ARG A 262 6.38 9.14 -10.15
C ARG A 262 6.02 7.92 -9.30
N ARG A 263 6.71 7.71 -8.17
CA ARG A 263 6.41 6.60 -7.26
C ARG A 263 5.01 6.71 -6.67
N THR A 264 4.59 7.92 -6.28
CA THR A 264 3.24 8.12 -5.75
C THR A 264 2.19 7.88 -6.83
N GLN A 265 2.38 8.42 -8.04
CA GLN A 265 1.44 8.18 -9.14
C GLN A 265 1.35 6.70 -9.54
N PHE A 266 2.46 5.94 -9.47
CA PHE A 266 2.43 4.51 -9.76
C PHE A 266 1.55 3.74 -8.76
N VAL A 267 1.64 4.09 -7.46
CA VAL A 267 0.77 3.53 -6.42
C VAL A 267 -0.69 3.88 -6.67
N ASP A 268 -0.98 5.12 -7.06
CA ASP A 268 -2.35 5.57 -7.35
C ASP A 268 -2.94 4.86 -8.59
N VAL A 269 -2.15 4.68 -9.65
CA VAL A 269 -2.55 3.91 -10.84
C VAL A 269 -2.82 2.45 -10.50
N ASP A 270 -1.98 1.82 -9.69
CA ASP A 270 -2.18 0.42 -9.29
C ASP A 270 -3.39 0.24 -8.36
N ALA A 271 -3.64 1.19 -7.46
CA ALA A 271 -4.85 1.21 -6.64
C ALA A 271 -6.11 1.34 -7.51
N ALA A 272 -6.14 2.31 -8.43
CA ALA A 272 -7.27 2.50 -9.34
C ALA A 272 -7.49 1.29 -10.27
N ARG A 273 -6.43 0.58 -10.69
CA ARG A 273 -6.54 -0.69 -11.44
C ARG A 273 -7.19 -1.80 -10.63
N LYS A 274 -6.85 -1.92 -9.34
CA LYS A 274 -7.48 -2.91 -8.46
C LYS A 274 -8.96 -2.59 -8.27
N GLU A 275 -9.30 -1.33 -8.01
CA GLU A 275 -10.70 -0.90 -7.89
C GLU A 275 -11.50 -1.13 -9.17
N LEU A 276 -10.90 -0.91 -10.35
CA LEU A 276 -11.53 -1.24 -11.62
C LEU A 276 -11.81 -2.74 -11.73
N ALA A 277 -10.80 -3.59 -11.47
CA ALA A 277 -10.94 -5.04 -11.54
C ALA A 277 -12.00 -5.58 -10.55
N GLU A 278 -12.04 -5.04 -9.33
CA GLU A 278 -13.06 -5.38 -8.33
C GLU A 278 -14.47 -4.98 -8.80
N ASN A 279 -14.64 -3.79 -9.37
CA ASN A 279 -15.93 -3.34 -9.89
C ASN A 279 -16.38 -4.15 -11.11
N GLU A 280 -15.47 -4.52 -12.02
CA GLU A 280 -15.76 -5.41 -13.14
C GLU A 280 -16.20 -6.80 -12.66
N ALA A 281 -15.50 -7.38 -11.69
CA ALA A 281 -15.85 -8.67 -11.09
C ALA A 281 -17.22 -8.63 -10.40
N LEU A 282 -17.51 -7.59 -9.61
CA LEU A 282 -18.82 -7.39 -8.99
C LEU A 282 -19.92 -7.21 -10.04
N THR A 283 -19.64 -6.49 -11.13
CA THR A 283 -20.60 -6.30 -12.22
C THR A 283 -20.88 -7.62 -12.95
N ALA A 284 -19.87 -8.48 -13.13
CA ALA A 284 -20.03 -9.81 -13.67
C ALA A 284 -20.89 -10.69 -12.74
N ALA A 285 -20.58 -10.73 -11.45
CA ALA A 285 -21.35 -11.48 -10.45
C ALA A 285 -22.83 -11.07 -10.42
N LEU A 286 -23.13 -9.76 -10.44
CA LEU A 286 -24.52 -9.26 -10.50
C LEU A 286 -25.25 -9.65 -11.80
N ARG A 287 -24.53 -9.80 -12.92
CA ARG A 287 -25.12 -10.31 -14.17
C ARG A 287 -25.42 -11.80 -14.07
N ASP A 288 -24.50 -12.57 -13.49
CA ASP A 288 -24.69 -14.02 -13.30
C ASP A 288 -25.86 -14.28 -12.33
N GLU A 289 -25.99 -13.50 -11.25
CA GLU A 289 -27.15 -13.53 -10.36
C GLU A 289 -28.46 -13.19 -11.09
N MET A 290 -28.44 -12.17 -11.95
CA MET A 290 -29.61 -11.84 -12.78
C MET A 290 -30.01 -12.97 -13.71
N GLU A 291 -29.05 -13.63 -14.36
CA GLU A 291 -29.34 -14.76 -15.25
C GLU A 291 -29.83 -15.98 -14.46
N ALA A 292 -29.22 -16.29 -13.31
CA ALA A 292 -29.69 -17.34 -12.41
C ALA A 292 -31.15 -17.11 -11.98
N LEU A 293 -31.47 -15.91 -11.49
CA LEU A 293 -32.84 -15.55 -11.07
C LEU A 293 -33.84 -15.62 -12.24
N LYS A 294 -33.43 -15.26 -13.47
CA LYS A 294 -34.28 -15.43 -14.66
C LYS A 294 -34.56 -16.91 -14.96
N THR A 295 -33.60 -17.80 -14.73
CA THR A 295 -33.80 -19.25 -14.94
C THR A 295 -34.64 -19.90 -13.83
N GLU A 296 -34.53 -19.43 -12.59
CA GLU A 296 -35.25 -19.98 -11.43
C GLU A 296 -36.69 -19.45 -11.31
N ALA A 297 -36.96 -18.21 -11.73
CA ALA A 297 -38.28 -17.59 -11.62
C ALA A 297 -39.41 -18.43 -12.27
N PRO A 298 -39.27 -18.98 -13.50
CA PRO A 298 -40.28 -19.86 -14.09
C PRO A 298 -40.60 -21.09 -13.24
N ALA A 299 -39.60 -21.70 -12.60
CA ALA A 299 -39.79 -22.87 -11.74
C ALA A 299 -40.55 -22.51 -10.46
N LEU A 300 -40.25 -21.36 -9.86
CA LEU A 300 -40.99 -20.85 -8.70
C LEU A 300 -42.45 -20.50 -9.06
N PHE A 301 -42.68 -19.89 -10.22
CA PHE A 301 -44.03 -19.63 -10.72
C PHE A 301 -44.82 -20.92 -10.97
N ALA A 302 -44.16 -21.96 -11.52
CA ALA A 302 -44.78 -23.27 -11.71
C ALA A 302 -45.14 -23.95 -10.39
N ARG A 303 -44.26 -23.89 -9.37
CA ARG A 303 -44.51 -24.45 -8.03
C ARG A 303 -45.67 -23.73 -7.32
N ARG A 304 -45.74 -22.40 -7.42
CA ARG A 304 -46.90 -21.63 -6.93
C ARG A 304 -48.18 -22.04 -7.62
N ALA A 305 -48.17 -22.16 -8.95
CA ALA A 305 -49.36 -22.56 -9.70
C ALA A 305 -49.84 -23.97 -9.32
N ALA A 306 -48.92 -24.87 -8.97
CA ALA A 306 -49.25 -26.18 -8.41
C ALA A 306 -49.85 -26.08 -7.01
N ALA A 307 -49.19 -25.38 -6.07
CA ALA A 307 -49.70 -25.17 -4.71
C ALA A 307 -51.09 -24.48 -4.70
N GLN A 308 -51.34 -23.56 -5.62
CA GLN A 308 -52.62 -22.88 -5.75
C GLN A 308 -53.71 -23.80 -6.31
N ARG A 309 -53.37 -24.69 -7.27
CA ARG A 309 -54.30 -25.74 -7.71
C ARG A 309 -54.62 -26.74 -6.61
N GLU A 310 -53.62 -27.15 -5.82
CA GLU A 310 -53.82 -28.05 -4.68
C GLU A 310 -54.73 -27.42 -3.62
N LEU A 311 -54.57 -26.12 -3.34
CA LEU A 311 -55.46 -25.36 -2.47
C LEU A 311 -56.89 -25.28 -3.03
N ASP A 312 -57.05 -24.93 -4.31
CA ASP A 312 -58.36 -24.84 -4.98
C ASP A 312 -59.05 -26.23 -5.02
N GLU A 313 -58.29 -27.30 -5.24
CA GLU A 313 -58.79 -28.68 -5.18
C GLU A 313 -59.21 -29.07 -3.76
N ALA A 314 -58.42 -28.74 -2.73
CA ALA A 314 -58.75 -29.00 -1.34
C ALA A 314 -60.01 -28.24 -0.89
N LEU A 315 -60.13 -26.96 -1.27
CA LEU A 315 -61.33 -26.14 -1.02
C LEU A 315 -62.55 -26.73 -1.74
N SER A 316 -62.42 -27.09 -3.02
CA SER A 316 -63.53 -27.72 -3.77
C SER A 316 -63.92 -29.10 -3.21
N ALA A 317 -62.99 -29.85 -2.64
CA ALA A 317 -63.25 -31.11 -1.98
C ALA A 317 -63.99 -30.91 -0.65
N ALA A 318 -63.65 -29.86 0.10
CA ALA A 318 -64.37 -29.44 1.31
C ALA A 318 -65.82 -29.04 0.97
N GLU A 319 -66.04 -28.22 -0.06
CA GLU A 319 -67.38 -27.81 -0.52
C GLU A 319 -68.24 -29.00 -0.98
N ARG A 320 -67.66 -29.96 -1.72
CA ARG A 320 -68.37 -31.18 -2.13
C ARG A 320 -68.75 -32.04 -0.93
N PHE A 321 -67.91 -32.10 0.09
CA PHE A 321 -68.20 -32.84 1.31
C PHE A 321 -69.34 -32.19 2.11
N GLU A 322 -69.33 -30.87 2.30
CA GLU A 322 -70.46 -30.14 2.91
C GLU A 322 -71.76 -30.33 2.14
N SER A 323 -71.71 -30.29 0.80
CA SER A 323 -72.89 -30.55 -0.04
C SER A 323 -73.38 -32.00 0.04
N GLY A 324 -72.46 -32.96 0.20
CA GLY A 324 -72.75 -34.38 0.36
C GLY A 324 -73.37 -34.69 1.71
N VAL A 325 -72.86 -34.08 2.78
CA VAL A 325 -73.43 -34.19 4.14
C VAL A 325 -74.81 -33.53 4.21
N MET A 326 -75.00 -32.35 3.59
CA MET A 326 -76.33 -31.72 3.46
C MET A 326 -77.31 -32.56 2.62
N ALA A 327 -76.86 -33.17 1.52
CA ALA A 327 -77.69 -34.04 0.69
C ALA A 327 -78.07 -35.35 1.42
N GLN A 328 -77.20 -35.86 2.28
CA GLN A 328 -77.46 -37.04 3.10
C GLN A 328 -78.32 -36.72 4.33
N ALA A 329 -78.18 -35.52 4.92
CA ALA A 329 -79.03 -35.02 6.00
C ALA A 329 -80.46 -34.69 5.53
N LEU A 330 -80.64 -34.22 4.29
CA LEU A 330 -81.95 -34.02 3.67
C LEU A 330 -82.61 -35.31 3.14
N ALA A 331 -81.86 -36.42 3.10
CA ALA A 331 -82.35 -37.73 2.64
C ALA A 331 -82.76 -38.68 3.78
N LEU A 332 -82.67 -38.26 5.04
CA LEU A 332 -83.16 -39.01 6.21
C LEU A 332 -84.60 -38.58 6.56
N PRO A 333 -85.62 -39.45 6.39
CA PRO A 333 -86.96 -39.20 6.91
C PRO A 333 -87.08 -39.54 8.42
N PRO A 334 -88.05 -38.96 9.15
CA PRO A 334 -88.23 -39.21 10.58
C PRO A 334 -88.70 -40.64 10.87
N LEU A 335 -88.09 -41.28 11.86
CA LEU A 335 -88.47 -42.59 12.37
C LEU A 335 -89.64 -42.46 13.38
N GLU A 336 -90.85 -42.78 12.95
CA GLU A 336 -91.97 -43.14 13.84
C GLU A 336 -92.45 -44.56 13.49
N GLY A 337 -92.55 -45.42 14.51
CA GLY A 337 -93.10 -46.76 14.38
C GLY A 337 -94.61 -46.80 14.51
N ALA A 338 -95.32 -47.36 13.52
CA ALA A 338 -96.52 -48.18 13.71
C ALA A 338 -96.90 -48.90 12.40
N ALA A 339 -97.28 -50.17 12.55
CA ALA A 339 -97.65 -51.09 11.47
C ALA A 339 -98.85 -50.63 10.62
N LYS A 340 -98.75 -50.83 9.28
CA LYS A 340 -99.76 -51.49 8.44
C LYS A 340 -99.33 -51.54 6.97
N ASP A 341 -99.62 -52.67 6.35
CA ASP A 341 -99.71 -52.98 4.92
C ASP A 341 -99.44 -51.84 3.92
N THR A 342 -98.47 -52.05 3.01
CA THR A 342 -98.68 -52.10 1.54
C THR A 342 -97.34 -52.19 0.78
N LYS A 343 -97.36 -52.93 -0.34
CA LYS A 343 -96.27 -53.24 -1.27
C LYS A 343 -95.40 -52.04 -1.69
N PRO A 344 -94.09 -52.22 -1.94
CA PRO A 344 -93.30 -51.21 -2.62
C PRO A 344 -93.54 -51.27 -4.14
N THR A 345 -93.95 -50.13 -4.68
CA THR A 345 -94.01 -49.82 -6.12
C THR A 345 -92.77 -48.99 -6.43
N GLY A 346 -91.94 -49.46 -7.37
CA GLY A 346 -90.59 -48.93 -7.59
C GLY A 346 -90.47 -47.62 -8.38
N ALA A 347 -89.24 -47.11 -8.40
CA ALA A 347 -88.76 -46.17 -9.40
C ALA A 347 -87.54 -46.78 -10.14
N ARG A 348 -87.59 -46.63 -11.46
CA ARG A 348 -86.75 -47.24 -12.48
C ARG A 348 -85.42 -46.49 -12.68
N THR A 349 -84.38 -47.24 -12.98
CA THR A 349 -83.32 -46.90 -13.94
C THR A 349 -83.29 -47.97 -15.06
N PRO A 350 -82.73 -47.68 -16.25
CA PRO A 350 -83.32 -48.05 -17.54
C PRO A 350 -83.07 -49.50 -17.98
N ALA A 351 -84.04 -50.03 -18.73
CA ALA A 351 -84.02 -51.36 -19.34
C ALA A 351 -83.15 -51.41 -20.62
N PRO A 352 -82.46 -52.54 -20.90
CA PRO A 352 -82.19 -52.97 -22.26
C PRO A 352 -83.43 -53.63 -22.91
N ALA A 353 -83.51 -53.52 -24.24
CA ALA A 353 -84.63 -53.85 -25.11
C ALA A 353 -85.07 -55.34 -25.10
N PRO A 354 -86.34 -55.64 -25.46
CA PRO A 354 -86.93 -56.98 -25.37
C PRO A 354 -86.78 -57.80 -26.68
N ALA A 355 -86.75 -59.13 -26.52
CA ALA A 355 -86.97 -60.13 -27.59
C ALA A 355 -88.12 -61.08 -27.18
N PRO A 356 -88.82 -61.71 -28.14
CA PRO A 356 -90.29 -61.81 -28.17
C PRO A 356 -90.91 -63.05 -27.49
N ALA A 357 -92.22 -62.93 -27.23
CA ALA A 357 -93.11 -63.91 -26.61
C ALA A 357 -93.40 -65.17 -27.45
N PRO A 358 -93.93 -66.23 -26.80
CA PRO A 358 -95.00 -67.02 -27.38
C PRO A 358 -96.29 -67.03 -26.53
N ALA A 359 -97.35 -67.40 -27.24
CA ALA A 359 -98.80 -67.26 -27.02
C ALA A 359 -99.44 -68.26 -26.00
N PRO A 360 -100.77 -68.24 -25.77
CA PRO A 360 -101.39 -68.57 -24.48
C PRO A 360 -101.85 -70.04 -24.27
N ILE A 361 -102.14 -70.28 -22.99
CA ILE A 361 -102.81 -71.37 -22.24
C ILE A 361 -103.94 -72.11 -23.01
N PRO A 362 -104.22 -73.38 -22.65
CA PRO A 362 -105.49 -73.61 -21.95
C PRO A 362 -105.41 -74.52 -20.71
N LYS A 363 -106.40 -74.29 -19.84
CA LYS A 363 -106.70 -74.89 -18.54
C LYS A 363 -106.78 -76.42 -18.57
N GLY A 364 -106.39 -77.06 -17.47
CA GLY A 364 -106.70 -78.47 -17.23
C GLY A 364 -106.25 -78.96 -15.85
N ALA A 365 -107.22 -79.20 -14.99
CA ALA A 365 -107.16 -79.62 -13.60
C ALA A 365 -106.23 -80.79 -13.21
N THR A 366 -105.70 -80.66 -11.98
CA THR A 366 -105.56 -81.67 -10.91
C THR A 366 -104.48 -82.78 -10.96
N VAL A 367 -103.60 -82.67 -9.93
CA VAL A 367 -103.16 -83.71 -8.96
C VAL A 367 -101.93 -84.58 -9.31
N GLY A 368 -100.82 -84.28 -8.60
CA GLY A 368 -100.09 -85.27 -7.78
C GLY A 368 -98.74 -85.80 -8.29
N GLY A 369 -97.65 -85.55 -7.54
CA GLY A 369 -96.49 -86.47 -7.44
C GLY A 369 -95.10 -85.86 -7.65
N PRO A 370 -94.28 -85.63 -6.59
CA PRO A 370 -93.00 -84.91 -6.67
C PRO A 370 -91.80 -85.85 -6.81
N SER A 371 -91.01 -85.69 -7.87
CA SER A 371 -89.62 -86.20 -7.90
C SER A 371 -88.70 -85.53 -8.94
N ALA A 372 -89.20 -84.62 -9.79
CA ALA A 372 -88.41 -83.96 -10.83
C ALA A 372 -87.96 -82.52 -10.49
N ASP A 373 -88.63 -81.83 -9.57
CA ASP A 373 -88.38 -80.40 -9.28
C ASP A 373 -87.17 -80.11 -8.38
N VAL A 374 -86.66 -81.10 -7.64
CA VAL A 374 -85.51 -80.90 -6.73
C VAL A 374 -84.18 -80.92 -7.48
N GLY A 375 -84.09 -81.66 -8.60
CA GLY A 375 -82.88 -81.70 -9.43
C GLY A 375 -82.66 -80.40 -10.22
N ALA A 376 -83.72 -79.88 -10.84
CA ALA A 376 -83.64 -78.64 -11.63
C ALA A 376 -83.29 -77.39 -10.78
N THR A 377 -83.75 -77.35 -9.53
CA THR A 377 -83.46 -76.23 -8.61
C THR A 377 -82.08 -76.29 -7.98
N LEU A 378 -81.45 -77.47 -7.90
CA LEU A 378 -80.06 -77.64 -7.47
C LEU A 378 -79.08 -77.26 -8.58
N ASP A 379 -79.35 -77.67 -9.82
CA ASP A 379 -78.51 -77.33 -10.98
C ASP A 379 -78.51 -75.82 -11.27
N GLU A 380 -79.66 -75.15 -11.13
CA GLU A 380 -79.76 -73.69 -11.31
C GLU A 380 -79.02 -72.92 -10.21
N LYS A 381 -79.06 -73.40 -8.96
CA LYS A 381 -78.30 -72.81 -7.85
C LYS A 381 -76.80 -73.03 -8.00
N LEU A 382 -76.39 -74.21 -8.47
CA LEU A 382 -74.98 -74.52 -8.76
C LEU A 382 -74.42 -73.62 -9.88
N ALA A 383 -75.19 -73.40 -10.95
CA ALA A 383 -74.80 -72.51 -12.03
C ALA A 383 -74.69 -71.04 -11.58
N LEU A 384 -75.58 -70.57 -10.70
CA LEU A 384 -75.52 -69.23 -10.14
C LEU A 384 -74.33 -69.06 -9.17
N THR A 385 -74.02 -70.07 -8.36
CA THR A 385 -72.82 -70.05 -7.51
C THR A 385 -71.54 -70.12 -8.34
N SER A 386 -71.51 -70.89 -9.43
CA SER A 386 -70.36 -70.96 -10.33
C SER A 386 -70.11 -69.60 -10.99
N LYS A 387 -71.14 -68.94 -11.50
CA LYS A 387 -71.02 -67.58 -12.07
C LYS A 387 -70.57 -66.54 -11.05
N ARG A 388 -71.03 -66.64 -9.79
CA ARG A 388 -70.58 -65.75 -8.72
C ARG A 388 -69.13 -66.01 -8.33
N LEU A 389 -68.68 -67.26 -8.32
CA LEU A 389 -67.29 -67.62 -8.06
C LEU A 389 -66.36 -67.22 -9.22
N GLU A 390 -66.84 -67.31 -10.46
CA GLU A 390 -66.11 -66.83 -11.64
C GLU A 390 -65.93 -65.32 -11.60
N SER A 391 -66.98 -64.55 -11.27
CA SER A 391 -66.85 -63.08 -11.20
C SER A 391 -65.98 -62.62 -10.03
N THR A 392 -66.01 -63.31 -8.88
CA THR A 392 -65.13 -62.98 -7.76
C THR A 392 -63.69 -63.40 -8.04
N ALA A 393 -63.46 -64.50 -8.76
CA ALA A 393 -62.13 -64.91 -9.20
C ALA A 393 -61.53 -63.92 -10.20
N GLU A 394 -62.33 -63.40 -11.14
CA GLU A 394 -61.89 -62.35 -12.08
C GLU A 394 -61.56 -61.03 -11.36
N GLU A 395 -62.38 -60.63 -10.39
CA GLU A 395 -62.12 -59.41 -9.61
C GLU A 395 -60.87 -59.55 -8.74
N VAL A 396 -60.66 -60.70 -8.11
CA VAL A 396 -59.44 -61.00 -7.33
C VAL A 396 -58.22 -61.04 -8.26
N ALA A 397 -58.32 -61.64 -9.45
CA ALA A 397 -57.24 -61.64 -10.43
C ALA A 397 -56.88 -60.22 -10.88
N GLY A 398 -57.87 -59.36 -11.12
CA GLY A 398 -57.66 -57.95 -11.46
C GLY A 398 -56.96 -57.17 -10.35
N ARG A 399 -57.37 -57.37 -9.09
CA ARG A 399 -56.71 -56.73 -7.93
C ARG A 399 -55.26 -57.20 -7.75
N VAL A 400 -55.00 -58.50 -7.90
CA VAL A 400 -53.63 -59.06 -7.85
C VAL A 400 -52.76 -58.46 -8.95
N GLN A 401 -53.29 -58.31 -10.17
CA GLN A 401 -52.54 -57.73 -11.28
C GLN A 401 -52.22 -56.24 -11.06
N LEU A 402 -53.16 -55.46 -10.50
CA LEU A 402 -52.91 -54.07 -10.11
C LEU A 402 -51.88 -53.95 -8.99
N GLN A 403 -51.92 -54.83 -7.99
CA GLN A 403 -50.91 -54.87 -6.92
C GLN A 403 -49.52 -55.22 -7.46
N MET A 404 -49.41 -56.14 -8.42
CA MET A 404 -48.13 -56.46 -9.07
C MET A 404 -47.59 -55.28 -9.89
N GLN A 405 -48.45 -54.55 -10.60
CA GLN A 405 -48.05 -53.35 -11.33
C GLN A 405 -47.60 -52.23 -10.38
N PHE A 406 -48.35 -51.99 -9.30
CA PHE A 406 -47.97 -51.01 -8.29
C PHE A 406 -46.63 -51.37 -7.63
N ALA A 407 -46.43 -52.64 -7.25
CA ALA A 407 -45.16 -53.12 -6.72
C ALA A 407 -44.01 -52.88 -7.70
N GLY A 408 -44.23 -53.15 -9.00
CA GLY A 408 -43.26 -52.85 -10.07
C GLY A 408 -42.91 -51.37 -10.17
N THR A 409 -43.90 -50.48 -10.13
CA THR A 409 -43.64 -49.03 -10.17
C THR A 409 -42.90 -48.52 -8.93
N VAL A 410 -43.16 -49.11 -7.76
CA VAL A 410 -42.45 -48.77 -6.52
C VAL A 410 -41.00 -49.25 -6.59
N THR A 411 -40.74 -50.46 -7.08
CA THR A 411 -39.37 -50.96 -7.26
C THR A 411 -38.59 -50.11 -8.26
N ASP A 412 -39.19 -49.74 -9.39
CA ASP A 412 -38.54 -48.88 -10.40
C ASP A 412 -38.24 -47.48 -9.84
N ALA A 413 -39.16 -46.91 -9.05
CA ALA A 413 -38.95 -45.63 -8.38
C ALA A 413 -37.84 -45.70 -7.33
N MET A 414 -37.74 -46.80 -6.57
CA MET A 414 -36.67 -47.01 -5.60
C MET A 414 -35.31 -47.20 -6.29
N GLU A 415 -35.24 -47.92 -7.40
CA GLU A 415 -34.02 -48.08 -8.19
C GLU A 415 -33.57 -46.75 -8.82
N ALA A 416 -34.50 -45.95 -9.36
CA ALA A 416 -34.21 -44.62 -9.88
C ALA A 416 -33.71 -43.67 -8.78
N ALA A 417 -34.32 -43.70 -7.59
CA ALA A 417 -33.88 -42.91 -6.44
C ALA A 417 -32.48 -43.35 -5.94
N ALA A 418 -32.20 -44.65 -5.92
CA ALA A 418 -30.88 -45.17 -5.58
C ALA A 418 -29.82 -44.73 -6.60
N ALA A 419 -30.12 -44.81 -7.90
CA ALA A 419 -29.21 -44.33 -8.95
C ALA A 419 -28.97 -42.82 -8.87
N GLN A 420 -30.00 -42.02 -8.54
CA GLN A 420 -29.87 -40.58 -8.36
C GLN A 420 -29.02 -40.24 -7.13
N ARG A 421 -29.19 -40.98 -6.03
CA ARG A 421 -28.34 -40.84 -4.83
C ARG A 421 -26.89 -41.18 -5.13
N ASP A 422 -26.61 -42.27 -5.84
CA ASP A 422 -25.25 -42.67 -6.21
C ASP A 422 -24.60 -41.63 -7.14
N SER A 423 -25.37 -41.06 -8.07
CA SER A 423 -24.90 -39.98 -8.93
C SER A 423 -24.56 -38.72 -8.14
N ALA A 424 -25.42 -38.32 -7.18
CA ALA A 424 -25.18 -37.18 -6.32
C ALA A 424 -23.94 -37.40 -5.41
N GLN A 425 -23.77 -38.61 -4.88
CA GLN A 425 -22.61 -38.95 -4.06
C GLN A 425 -21.30 -38.86 -4.86
N ARG A 426 -21.27 -39.37 -6.11
CA ARG A 426 -20.09 -39.22 -6.97
C ARG A 426 -19.80 -37.76 -7.31
N ALA A 427 -20.83 -36.95 -7.56
CA ALA A 427 -20.65 -35.52 -7.82
C ALA A 427 -20.04 -34.80 -6.61
N LEU A 428 -20.47 -35.13 -5.39
CA LEU A 428 -19.89 -34.59 -4.17
C LEU A 428 -18.44 -35.05 -3.95
N GLU A 429 -18.11 -36.30 -4.27
CA GLU A 429 -16.74 -36.81 -4.20
C GLU A 429 -15.81 -36.07 -5.19
N VAL A 430 -16.28 -35.78 -6.40
CA VAL A 430 -15.54 -34.99 -7.40
C VAL A 430 -15.34 -33.55 -6.91
N LEU A 431 -16.38 -32.89 -6.42
CA LEU A 431 -16.28 -31.53 -5.88
C LEU A 431 -15.32 -31.46 -4.68
N ALA A 432 -15.35 -32.46 -3.78
CA ALA A 432 -14.41 -32.52 -2.66
C ALA A 432 -12.96 -32.73 -3.12
N ALA A 433 -12.73 -33.50 -4.19
CA ALA A 433 -11.40 -33.68 -4.77
C ALA A 433 -10.90 -32.41 -5.46
N GLU A 434 -11.77 -31.69 -6.18
CA GLU A 434 -11.45 -30.40 -6.80
C GLU A 434 -11.15 -29.32 -5.76
N GLN A 435 -11.93 -29.25 -4.68
CA GLN A 435 -11.68 -28.30 -3.59
C GLN A 435 -10.32 -28.56 -2.92
N ARG A 436 -9.94 -29.83 -2.72
CA ARG A 436 -8.61 -30.19 -2.20
C ARG A 436 -7.51 -29.75 -3.15
N ARG A 437 -7.63 -30.03 -4.44
CA ARG A 437 -6.65 -29.58 -5.45
C ARG A 437 -6.51 -28.06 -5.47
N ALA A 438 -7.62 -27.33 -5.50
CA ALA A 438 -7.60 -25.87 -5.46
C ALA A 438 -6.94 -25.34 -4.17
N SER A 439 -7.18 -25.97 -3.03
CA SER A 439 -6.54 -25.59 -1.76
C SER A 439 -5.03 -25.87 -1.74
N GLU A 440 -4.58 -26.97 -2.37
CA GLU A 440 -3.16 -27.32 -2.49
C GLU A 440 -2.45 -26.37 -3.46
N GLU A 441 -3.07 -26.04 -4.61
CA GLU A 441 -2.55 -25.05 -5.55
C GLU A 441 -2.42 -23.68 -4.88
N MET A 442 -3.46 -23.24 -4.15
CA MET A 442 -3.42 -21.99 -3.40
C MET A 442 -2.31 -21.99 -2.34
N ARG A 443 -2.13 -23.10 -1.62
CA ARG A 443 -1.02 -23.24 -0.66
C ARG A 443 0.35 -23.11 -1.35
N VAL A 444 0.56 -23.80 -2.48
CA VAL A 444 1.82 -23.71 -3.23
C VAL A 444 2.07 -22.28 -3.73
N THR A 445 1.04 -21.58 -4.20
CA THR A 445 1.18 -20.18 -4.62
C THR A 445 1.55 -19.27 -3.44
N LEU A 446 0.96 -19.47 -2.26
CA LEU A 446 1.28 -18.71 -1.06
C LEU A 446 2.70 -19.02 -0.56
N ASP A 447 3.11 -20.28 -0.51
CA ASP A 447 4.47 -20.68 -0.12
C ASP A 447 5.52 -20.09 -1.07
N THR A 448 5.22 -20.03 -2.38
CA THR A 448 6.07 -19.39 -3.39
C THR A 448 6.15 -17.88 -3.19
N ALA A 449 5.02 -17.22 -2.92
CA ALA A 449 4.97 -15.79 -2.65
C ALA A 449 5.74 -15.43 -1.38
N VAL A 450 5.60 -16.21 -0.30
CA VAL A 450 6.35 -16.03 0.95
C VAL A 450 7.86 -16.19 0.69
N SER A 451 8.28 -17.22 -0.03
CA SER A 451 9.69 -17.43 -0.38
C SER A 451 10.26 -16.25 -1.20
N ALA A 452 9.45 -15.70 -2.12
CA ALA A 452 9.85 -14.52 -2.90
C ALA A 452 9.95 -13.26 -2.03
N MET A 453 9.04 -13.07 -1.06
CA MET A 453 9.10 -11.98 -0.09
C MET A 453 10.33 -12.08 0.81
N GLU A 454 10.67 -13.28 1.30
CA GLU A 454 11.88 -13.52 2.10
C GLU A 454 13.15 -13.20 1.30
N ALA A 455 13.21 -13.60 0.02
CA ALA A 455 14.33 -13.28 -0.85
C ALA A 455 14.46 -11.76 -1.10
N MET A 456 13.34 -11.06 -1.31
CA MET A 456 13.35 -9.60 -1.41
C MET A 456 13.80 -8.95 -0.10
N GLN A 457 13.32 -9.43 1.05
CA GLN A 457 13.71 -8.90 2.34
C GLN A 457 15.22 -9.05 2.59
N ALA A 458 15.80 -10.20 2.26
CA ALA A 458 17.24 -10.42 2.34
C ALA A 458 18.05 -9.46 1.42
N GLN A 459 17.54 -9.18 0.22
CA GLN A 459 18.16 -8.21 -0.69
C GLN A 459 18.08 -6.79 -0.14
N TRP A 460 16.94 -6.43 0.47
CA TRP A 460 16.76 -5.13 1.12
C TRP A 460 17.70 -4.96 2.31
N ASP A 461 17.81 -5.96 3.17
CA ASP A 461 18.71 -5.93 4.33
C ASP A 461 20.17 -5.79 3.88
N ALA A 462 20.59 -6.53 2.85
CA ALA A 462 21.93 -6.41 2.26
C ALA A 462 22.20 -5.00 1.68
N ALA A 463 21.21 -4.40 1.01
CA ALA A 463 21.32 -3.04 0.49
C ALA A 463 21.40 -1.99 1.61
N VAL A 464 20.67 -2.19 2.71
CA VAL A 464 20.74 -1.31 3.89
C VAL A 464 22.11 -1.40 4.55
N GLU A 465 22.68 -2.61 4.69
CA GLU A 465 24.03 -2.78 5.23
C GLU A 465 25.11 -2.15 4.33
N ALA A 466 25.00 -2.30 3.01
CA ALA A 466 25.90 -1.67 2.05
C ALA A 466 25.85 -0.13 2.14
N ASN A 467 24.65 0.45 2.14
CA ASN A 467 24.46 1.90 2.31
C ASN A 467 25.00 2.39 3.66
N ALA A 468 24.82 1.62 4.74
CA ALA A 468 25.38 1.96 6.04
C ALA A 468 26.92 1.92 6.02
N ALA A 469 27.54 1.01 5.28
CA ALA A 469 28.98 0.95 5.10
C ALA A 469 29.50 2.16 4.29
N GLU A 470 28.84 2.51 3.20
CA GLU A 470 29.17 3.70 2.39
C GLU A 470 29.06 4.99 3.21
N LEU A 471 27.99 5.15 4.01
CA LEU A 471 27.84 6.30 4.90
C LEU A 471 28.94 6.38 5.97
N ARG A 472 29.45 5.24 6.47
CA ARG A 472 30.60 5.24 7.38
C ARG A 472 31.86 5.69 6.66
N ALA A 473 32.13 5.19 5.46
CA ALA A 473 33.28 5.60 4.66
C ALA A 473 33.24 7.10 4.33
N LEU A 474 32.09 7.63 3.92
CA LEU A 474 31.91 9.07 3.66
C LEU A 474 32.14 9.93 4.91
N ARG A 475 31.74 9.44 6.10
CA ARG A 475 32.01 10.14 7.36
C ARG A 475 33.49 10.13 7.72
N GLU A 476 34.19 9.02 7.49
CA GLU A 476 35.65 8.93 7.69
C GLU A 476 36.41 9.84 6.72
N ASP A 477 35.98 9.92 5.46
CA ASP A 477 36.53 10.85 4.46
C ASP A 477 36.29 12.31 4.84
N ALA A 478 35.08 12.64 5.30
CA ALA A 478 34.74 13.98 5.78
C ALA A 478 35.56 14.37 7.02
N ALA A 479 35.79 13.43 7.95
CA ALA A 479 36.64 13.67 9.12
C ALA A 479 38.11 13.93 8.71
N ARG A 480 38.66 13.14 7.78
CA ARG A 480 40.01 13.35 7.23
C ARG A 480 40.14 14.69 6.50
N ALA A 481 39.11 15.09 5.74
CA ALA A 481 39.08 16.39 5.09
C ALA A 481 39.05 17.55 6.10
N ALA A 482 38.26 17.42 7.17
CA ALA A 482 38.20 18.42 8.24
C ALA A 482 39.53 18.54 9.00
N GLU A 483 40.21 17.42 9.27
CA GLU A 483 41.56 17.42 9.86
C GLU A 483 42.59 18.11 8.95
N ALA A 484 42.54 17.84 7.64
CA ALA A 484 43.41 18.49 6.66
C ALA A 484 43.15 20.01 6.59
N GLN A 485 41.89 20.43 6.64
CA GLN A 485 41.50 21.84 6.63
C GLN A 485 41.96 22.56 7.92
N ASN A 486 41.81 21.92 9.09
CA ASN A 486 42.32 22.45 10.35
C ASN A 486 43.85 22.57 10.35
N ALA A 487 44.57 21.59 9.79
CA ALA A 487 46.02 21.66 9.65
C ALA A 487 46.46 22.81 8.71
N GLN A 488 45.72 23.06 7.63
CA GLN A 488 45.96 24.22 6.76
C GLN A 488 45.67 25.54 7.49
N GLY A 489 44.58 25.63 8.25
CA GLY A 489 44.25 26.79 9.08
C GLY A 489 45.35 27.10 10.10
N SER A 490 45.89 26.09 10.77
CA SER A 490 47.02 26.24 11.71
C SER A 490 48.26 26.81 11.02
N LYS A 491 48.61 26.30 9.83
CA LYS A 491 49.75 26.83 9.05
C LYS A 491 49.56 28.29 8.63
N LEU A 492 48.33 28.68 8.28
CA LEU A 492 48.02 30.07 7.93
C LEU A 492 48.16 31.00 9.15
N VAL A 493 47.77 30.56 10.34
CA VAL A 493 47.96 31.32 11.59
C VAL A 493 49.45 31.49 11.91
N GLU A 494 50.26 30.44 11.75
CA GLU A 494 51.72 30.54 11.92
C GLU A 494 52.37 31.51 10.93
N LEU A 495 51.98 31.44 9.65
CA LEU A 495 52.46 32.36 8.62
C LEU A 495 52.06 33.81 8.91
N LYS A 496 50.84 34.03 9.40
CA LYS A 496 50.38 35.36 9.82
C LYS A 496 51.23 35.90 10.97
N GLY A 497 51.52 35.08 11.99
CA GLY A 497 52.39 35.47 13.10
C GLY A 497 53.82 35.79 12.66
N ALA A 498 54.37 35.03 11.71
CA ALA A 498 55.67 35.31 11.12
C ALA A 498 55.68 36.65 10.34
N PHE A 499 54.62 36.92 9.57
CA PHE A 499 54.47 38.18 8.83
C PHE A 499 54.34 39.38 9.78
N GLU A 500 53.55 39.26 10.85
CA GLU A 500 53.43 40.29 11.88
C GLU A 500 54.78 40.59 12.55
N ALA A 501 55.59 39.57 12.83
CA ALA A 501 56.94 39.74 13.35
C ALA A 501 57.88 40.46 12.36
N GLU A 502 57.79 40.14 11.07
CA GLU A 502 58.55 40.84 10.01
C GLU A 502 58.15 42.31 9.88
N VAL A 503 56.85 42.63 9.97
CA VAL A 503 56.35 44.01 9.95
C VAL A 503 56.91 44.80 11.14
N ILE A 504 56.89 44.22 12.35
CA ILE A 504 57.48 44.85 13.54
C ILE A 504 58.99 45.07 13.34
N ALA A 505 59.70 44.08 12.79
CA ALA A 505 61.13 44.20 12.51
C ALA A 505 61.40 45.33 11.49
N MET A 506 60.62 45.42 10.42
CA MET A 506 60.71 46.49 9.42
C MET A 506 60.44 47.87 10.03
N ASP A 507 59.46 47.99 10.91
CA ASP A 507 59.19 49.25 11.62
C ASP A 507 60.37 49.68 12.51
N THR A 508 60.99 48.74 13.22
CA THR A 508 62.19 49.06 14.02
C THR A 508 63.38 49.48 13.15
N LEU A 509 63.60 48.83 12.00
CA LEU A 509 64.64 49.21 11.05
C LEU A 509 64.35 50.59 10.44
N THR A 510 63.09 50.89 10.16
CA THR A 510 62.68 52.20 9.61
C THR A 510 62.90 53.31 10.65
N LYS A 511 62.58 53.05 11.92
CA LYS A 511 62.89 53.98 13.03
C LYS A 511 64.40 54.21 13.17
N LYS A 512 65.20 53.14 13.15
CA LYS A 512 66.67 53.24 13.19
C LYS A 512 67.23 54.04 12.00
N ARG A 513 66.70 53.82 10.79
CA ARG A 513 67.09 54.56 9.59
C ARG A 513 66.81 56.06 9.71
N ARG A 514 65.65 56.44 10.27
CA ARG A 514 65.32 57.84 10.54
C ARG A 514 66.26 58.46 11.59
N GLY A 515 66.58 57.73 12.65
CA GLY A 515 67.55 58.16 13.67
C GLY A 515 68.94 58.40 13.08
N LEU A 516 69.44 57.46 12.27
CA LEU A 516 70.74 57.60 11.60
C LEU A 516 70.76 58.78 10.61
N ALA A 517 69.66 59.03 9.89
CA ALA A 517 69.57 60.20 9.01
C ALA A 517 69.64 61.52 9.80
N ALA A 518 68.99 61.59 10.97
CA ALA A 518 69.06 62.75 11.86
C ALA A 518 70.49 62.96 12.42
N GLU A 519 71.17 61.88 12.81
CA GLU A 519 72.57 61.93 13.24
C GLU A 519 73.51 62.39 12.13
N GLU A 520 73.29 61.91 10.89
CA GLU A 520 74.06 62.34 9.73
C GLU A 520 73.86 63.82 9.42
N GLU A 521 72.62 64.33 9.48
CA GLU A 521 72.33 65.76 9.33
C GLU A 521 72.99 66.60 10.43
N ALA A 522 72.96 66.14 11.69
CA ALA A 522 73.63 66.80 12.80
C ALA A 522 75.16 66.86 12.60
N LEU A 523 75.77 65.77 12.11
CA LEU A 523 77.19 65.74 11.78
C LEU A 523 77.54 66.67 10.61
N ARG A 524 76.71 66.72 9.57
CA ARG A 524 76.87 67.67 8.45
C ARG A 524 76.82 69.12 8.93
N ARG A 525 75.87 69.47 9.81
CA ARG A 525 75.79 70.81 10.43
C ARG A 525 77.04 71.13 11.24
N ARG A 526 77.51 70.21 12.09
CA ARG A 526 78.75 70.37 12.87
C ARG A 526 79.98 70.55 11.98
N TYR A 527 80.07 69.80 10.88
CA TYR A 527 81.16 69.92 9.91
C TYR A 527 81.18 71.29 9.23
N VAL A 528 80.02 71.81 8.81
CA VAL A 528 79.89 73.16 8.24
C VAL A 528 80.34 74.22 9.24
N GLN A 529 79.87 74.15 10.49
CA GLN A 529 80.29 75.08 11.56
C GLN A 529 81.80 75.02 11.84
N LEU A 530 82.40 73.83 11.82
CA LEU A 530 83.85 73.66 11.98
C LEU A 530 84.64 74.26 10.80
N ARG A 531 84.13 74.09 9.58
CA ARG A 531 84.71 74.70 8.37
C ARG A 531 84.65 76.22 8.44
N GLU A 532 83.52 76.79 8.83
CA GLU A 532 83.35 78.24 9.01
C GLU A 532 84.27 78.79 10.10
N ARG A 533 84.41 78.09 11.24
CA ARG A 533 85.37 78.46 12.29
C ARG A 533 86.83 78.40 11.81
N ARG A 534 87.21 77.41 10.99
CA ARG A 534 88.56 77.34 10.41
C ARG A 534 88.82 78.47 9.42
N LEU A 535 87.85 78.78 8.57
CA LEU A 535 87.92 79.92 7.64
C LEU A 535 87.99 81.27 8.38
N ALA A 536 87.22 81.44 9.45
CA ALA A 536 87.28 82.64 10.29
C ALA A 536 88.64 82.82 10.99
N LYS A 537 89.26 81.73 11.47
CA LYS A 537 90.62 81.74 12.04
C LYS A 537 91.70 82.07 11.00
N GLN A 538 91.56 81.58 9.76
CA GLN A 538 92.50 81.91 8.68
C GLN A 538 92.40 83.37 8.21
N ALA A 539 91.24 84.00 8.38
CA ALA A 539 90.98 85.39 7.99
C ALA A 539 91.35 86.45 9.06
N GLY A 540 91.93 86.05 10.20
CA GLY A 540 92.39 86.98 11.24
C GLY A 540 91.28 87.80 11.93
N LYS A 541 90.01 87.37 11.84
CA LYS A 541 88.88 88.00 12.54
C LYS A 541 88.61 87.29 13.88
N PRO A 542 88.24 88.01 14.95
CA PRO A 542 87.87 87.39 16.21
C PRO A 542 86.65 86.46 16.00
N PRO A 543 86.56 85.35 16.74
CA PRO A 543 85.51 84.36 16.52
C PRO A 543 84.12 85.01 16.73
N PRO A 544 83.12 84.67 15.89
CA PRO A 544 81.77 85.14 16.13
C PRO A 544 81.28 84.56 17.47
N LEU A 545 80.73 85.42 18.32
CA LEU A 545 80.03 85.03 19.54
C LEU A 545 78.87 84.07 19.17
N PRO A 546 78.58 83.05 20.00
CA PRO A 546 77.47 82.14 19.73
C PRO A 546 76.16 82.94 19.83
N VAL A 547 75.49 83.09 18.69
CA VAL A 547 74.08 83.49 18.65
C VAL A 547 73.29 82.30 19.18
N SER A 548 72.60 82.53 20.30
CA SER A 548 71.64 81.63 20.97
C SER A 548 72.02 80.15 20.99
N LEU A 549 72.70 79.73 22.06
CA LEU A 549 72.56 78.36 22.53
C LEU A 549 71.11 78.23 23.04
N ASP A 550 70.26 77.54 22.30
CA ASP A 550 69.01 77.03 22.85
C ASP A 550 69.36 76.13 24.02
N VAL A 551 68.66 76.35 25.15
CA VAL A 551 68.93 75.68 26.43
C VAL A 551 68.77 74.16 26.30
N ASP A 552 68.01 73.70 25.31
CA ASP A 552 67.78 72.29 25.00
C ASP A 552 69.01 71.61 24.36
N ASP A 553 69.80 72.33 23.54
CA ASP A 553 71.01 71.80 22.92
C ASP A 553 72.18 71.66 23.93
N VAL A 554 72.17 72.43 25.02
CA VAL A 554 73.14 72.29 26.12
C VAL A 554 72.74 71.16 27.08
N ALA A 555 71.44 70.93 27.25
CA ALA A 555 70.92 69.81 28.06
C ALA A 555 71.24 68.45 27.41
N GLU A 556 71.21 68.35 26.08
CA GLU A 556 71.53 67.10 25.37
C GLU A 556 73.05 66.86 25.27
N ALA A 557 73.87 67.91 25.18
CA ALA A 557 75.33 67.80 25.17
C ALA A 557 75.95 67.50 26.56
N VAL A 558 75.21 67.73 27.65
CA VAL A 558 75.62 67.44 29.04
C VAL A 558 74.67 66.41 29.65
N GLY A 559 74.54 65.26 29.00
CA GLY A 559 73.88 64.06 29.54
C GLY A 559 74.51 63.47 30.82
N ALA A 560 75.34 64.22 31.55
CA ALA A 560 75.79 63.89 32.90
C ALA A 560 76.31 65.14 33.63
N ASN A 561 75.73 65.46 34.79
CA ASN A 561 76.15 66.47 35.78
C ASN A 561 75.57 67.89 35.67
N VAL A 562 74.25 68.01 35.53
CA VAL A 562 73.49 69.25 35.74
C VAL A 562 73.77 69.90 37.12
N GLU A 563 74.05 69.10 38.15
CA GLU A 563 74.34 69.59 39.51
C GLU A 563 75.67 70.35 39.65
N LYS A 564 76.70 70.02 38.85
CA LYS A 564 77.99 70.73 38.91
C LYS A 564 77.97 72.06 38.14
N ALA A 565 77.16 72.14 37.08
CA ALA A 565 76.97 73.38 36.33
C ALA A 565 76.10 74.39 37.10
N ALA A 566 75.05 73.92 37.79
CA ALA A 566 74.19 74.77 38.62
C ALA A 566 74.95 75.39 39.81
N VAL A 567 75.86 74.64 40.47
CA VAL A 567 76.67 75.16 41.58
C VAL A 567 77.73 76.18 41.13
N ALA A 568 78.25 76.06 39.90
CA ALA A 568 79.17 77.04 39.31
C ALA A 568 78.44 78.33 38.90
N PHE A 569 77.20 78.24 38.43
CA PHE A 569 76.38 79.37 38.02
C PHE A 569 75.81 80.15 39.23
N PHE A 570 75.37 79.47 40.29
CA PHE A 570 74.84 80.11 41.51
C PHE A 570 75.90 80.82 42.36
N ARG A 571 77.18 80.39 42.31
CA ARG A 571 78.28 81.09 42.99
C ARG A 571 78.73 82.37 42.27
N LEU A 572 78.40 82.53 40.99
CA LEU A 572 78.83 83.67 40.17
C LEU A 572 77.80 84.83 40.15
N PHE A 573 76.52 84.58 40.50
CA PHE A 573 75.47 85.60 40.38
C PHE A 573 74.45 85.71 41.54
N GLY A 574 74.61 85.00 42.67
CA GLY A 574 73.66 85.03 43.78
C GLY A 574 74.17 85.72 45.06
N LYS A 575 74.15 87.06 45.12
CA LYS A 575 73.97 87.79 46.39
C LYS A 575 72.57 88.43 46.39
N GLU A 576 71.84 88.08 47.43
CA GLU A 576 70.70 88.80 48.04
C GLU A 576 69.29 88.72 47.43
N LYS A 577 68.44 88.04 48.22
CA LYS A 577 67.08 88.40 48.70
C LYS A 577 65.95 88.40 47.67
N GLU A 578 64.72 88.01 47.96
CA GLU A 578 63.96 87.44 49.10
C GLU A 578 62.58 87.14 48.48
N GLY A 579 61.88 86.09 48.89
CA GLY A 579 60.46 85.90 48.55
C GLY A 579 60.11 84.55 47.91
N ASN A 580 59.93 83.56 48.77
CA ASN A 580 59.16 82.33 48.55
C ASN A 580 57.64 82.70 48.46
N PRO A 581 56.68 81.79 48.19
CA PRO A 581 56.72 80.46 47.56
C PRO A 581 55.62 80.28 46.47
N GLN A 582 55.70 79.25 45.63
CA GLN A 582 54.64 78.22 45.45
C GLN A 582 54.94 77.29 44.27
N LEU A 583 55.45 76.11 44.60
CA LEU A 583 55.10 74.85 43.94
C LEU A 583 53.84 74.32 44.66
N PRO A 584 52.88 73.69 43.96
CA PRO A 584 52.99 72.25 43.68
C PRO A 584 52.24 71.82 42.39
N PRO A 585 52.07 70.51 42.12
CA PRO A 585 53.07 69.43 42.06
C PRO A 585 53.02 68.69 40.69
N GLY A 586 53.96 67.75 40.51
CA GLY A 586 53.98 66.77 39.42
C GLY A 586 52.70 65.93 39.34
N LYS A 587 52.39 65.45 38.14
CA LYS A 587 52.74 64.09 37.66
C LYS A 587 51.92 63.01 38.38
N ASP A 588 51.13 62.25 37.62
CA ASP A 588 51.43 60.86 37.30
C ASP A 588 50.28 60.25 36.47
N ASP A 589 50.67 59.61 35.37
CA ASP A 589 50.19 58.34 34.81
C ASP A 589 48.69 58.10 34.57
N PHE A 590 48.32 58.09 33.28
CA PHE A 590 47.81 56.89 32.55
C PHE A 590 48.00 57.06 31.03
#